data_AF-A0AA35VEZ3-F1
#
_entry.id   AF-A0AA35VEZ3-F1
#
_cell.length_a   1.000
_cell.length_b   1.000
_cell.length_c   1.000
_cell.angle_alpha   90.00
_cell.angle_beta   90.00
_cell.angle_gamma   90.00
#
_symmetry.space_group_name_H-M   'P 1'
#
loop_
_entity.id
_entity.type
_entity.pdbx_description
1 polymer ?
#
loop_
_entity_poly.entity_id
_entity_poly.type
_entity_poly.pdbx_seq_one_letter_code
_entity_poly.pdbx_strand_id
1 'polypeptide(L)'
;MKMTEVPGALSCFVLKNFNSEIKKIVLQRGVIDVIKESVKEIVVLPLGRKQFSKLLFKTKEDKCYEEWTNQFDDKQMIRLQDTKMKIVSTNKTNMNFTMNFIALLINSLIESSSLGKANTNPLDYIISKTKIKNIDWCAYLIDSLVKNKVF
;
A
#
# COMPACT_ATOMS: atom_id res chain seq x y z
N MET A 1 23.59 12.06 11.12
CA MET A 1 23.50 10.61 10.86
C MET A 1 22.61 10.41 9.65
N LYS A 2 23.16 10.05 8.48
CA LYS A 2 22.33 9.67 7.32
C LYS A 2 21.85 8.24 7.56
N MET A 3 20.54 7.98 7.53
CA MET A 3 20.02 6.62 7.45
C MET A 3 20.36 6.08 6.05
N THR A 4 21.56 5.54 5.89
CA THR A 4 21.99 4.90 4.63
C THR A 4 21.43 3.49 4.48
N GLU A 5 20.87 2.92 5.54
CA GLU A 5 20.20 1.63 5.54
C GLU A 5 18.91 1.72 6.39
N VAL A 6 17.81 1.19 5.86
CA VAL A 6 16.63 0.90 6.69
C VAL A 6 17.04 -0.24 7.60
N PRO A 7 17.02 -0.08 8.94
CA PRO A 7 17.43 -1.15 9.82
C PRO A 7 16.38 -2.26 9.74
N GLY A 8 16.57 -3.24 8.87
CA GLY A 8 15.68 -4.41 8.75
C GLY A 8 15.49 -5.12 10.09
N ALA A 9 16.49 -5.04 10.98
CA ALA A 9 16.38 -5.50 12.35
C ALA A 9 15.25 -4.81 13.14
N LEU A 10 15.01 -3.51 12.92
CA LEU A 10 13.97 -2.75 13.60
C LEU A 10 12.57 -3.15 13.12
N SER A 11 12.37 -3.24 11.80
CA SER A 11 11.08 -3.68 11.25
C SER A 11 10.76 -5.12 11.68
N CYS A 12 11.73 -6.03 11.63
CA CYS A 12 11.57 -7.39 12.15
C CYS A 12 11.25 -7.41 13.65
N PHE A 13 11.91 -6.56 14.46
CA PHE A 13 11.64 -6.48 15.90
C PHE A 13 10.21 -6.00 16.17
N VAL A 14 9.75 -4.94 15.50
CA VAL A 14 8.38 -4.43 15.65
C VAL A 14 7.36 -5.49 15.26
N LEU A 15 7.58 -6.18 14.13
CA LEU A 15 6.68 -7.23 13.66
C LEU A 15 6.63 -8.44 14.61
N LYS A 16 7.77 -8.84 15.20
CA LYS A 16 7.81 -9.90 16.22
C LYS A 16 7.01 -9.55 17.46
N ASN A 17 7.07 -8.30 17.90
CA ASN A 17 6.40 -7.83 19.13
C ASN A 17 4.96 -7.34 18.88
N PHE A 18 4.54 -7.22 17.63
CA PHE A 18 3.14 -6.96 17.30
C PHE A 18 2.26 -8.15 17.74
N ASN A 19 1.02 -7.92 18.14
CA ASN A 19 0.00 -8.94 18.38
C ASN A 19 -1.21 -8.58 17.52
N SER A 20 -1.55 -9.45 16.56
CA SER A 20 -2.60 -9.21 15.57
C SER A 20 -4.01 -9.28 16.15
N GLU A 21 -4.23 -10.07 17.20
CA GLU A 21 -5.54 -10.24 17.83
C GLU A 21 -5.97 -8.96 18.54
N ILE A 22 -5.07 -8.38 19.33
CA ILE A 22 -5.34 -7.15 20.10
C ILE A 22 -4.89 -5.87 19.37
N LYS A 23 -4.20 -6.01 18.23
CA LYS A 23 -3.63 -4.90 17.42
C LYS A 23 -2.72 -3.98 18.24
N LYS A 24 -1.77 -4.56 18.97
CA LYS A 24 -0.80 -3.82 19.80
C LYS A 24 0.62 -4.29 19.56
N ILE A 25 1.60 -3.40 19.71
CA ILE A 25 3.02 -3.78 19.82
C ILE A 25 3.33 -3.84 21.31
N VAL A 26 3.65 -5.04 21.81
CA VAL A 26 3.89 -5.31 23.22
C VAL A 26 5.40 -5.41 23.46
N LEU A 27 5.95 -4.46 24.21
CA LEU A 27 7.36 -4.41 24.58
C LEU A 27 7.52 -4.72 26.08
N GLN A 28 8.75 -5.02 26.51
CA GLN A 28 9.03 -5.31 27.94
C GLN A 28 8.59 -4.19 28.89
N ARG A 29 8.61 -2.94 28.42
CA ARG A 29 8.30 -1.74 29.23
C ARG A 29 7.32 -0.81 28.50
N GLY A 30 6.26 -1.35 27.92
CA GLY A 30 5.21 -0.53 27.34
C GLY A 30 4.43 -1.24 26.25
N VAL A 31 3.32 -0.61 25.87
CA VAL A 31 2.43 -1.12 24.82
C VAL A 31 2.08 0.05 23.90
N ILE A 32 2.14 -0.19 22.60
CA ILE A 32 1.76 0.78 21.58
C ILE A 32 0.51 0.24 20.87
N ASP A 33 -0.56 1.02 20.90
CA ASP A 33 -1.80 0.68 20.19
C ASP A 33 -1.64 0.97 18.69
N VAL A 34 -1.90 -0.05 17.87
CA VAL A 34 -1.90 0.05 16.40
C VAL A 34 -3.35 0.29 15.96
N ILE A 35 -3.75 1.56 16.03
CA ILE A 35 -5.07 2.05 15.67
C ILE A 35 -4.98 3.06 14.53
N LYS A 36 -6.12 3.41 13.94
CA LYS A 36 -6.15 4.23 12.72
C LYS A 36 -5.60 5.64 12.96
N GLU A 37 -5.82 6.15 14.15
CA GLU A 37 -5.36 7.44 14.65
C GLU A 37 -3.83 7.45 14.75
N SER A 38 -3.22 6.42 15.35
CA SER A 38 -1.75 6.34 15.45
C SER A 38 -1.09 6.16 14.08
N VAL A 39 -1.69 5.40 13.17
CA VAL A 39 -1.21 5.30 11.77
C VAL A 39 -1.30 6.66 11.05
N LYS A 40 -2.39 7.40 11.24
CA LYS A 40 -2.56 8.73 10.66
C LYS A 40 -1.51 9.70 11.21
N GLU A 41 -1.22 9.66 12.50
CA GLU A 41 -0.26 10.58 13.13
C GLU A 41 1.19 10.27 12.72
N ILE A 42 1.54 8.98 12.62
CA ILE A 42 2.94 8.55 12.38
C ILE A 42 3.25 8.44 10.88
N VAL A 43 2.36 7.82 10.10
CA VAL A 43 2.58 7.52 8.67
C VAL A 43 1.89 8.55 7.76
N VAL A 44 1.00 9.38 8.31
CA VAL A 44 0.31 10.46 7.57
C VAL A 44 -0.53 9.93 6.40
N LEU A 45 -1.12 8.74 6.58
CA LEU A 45 -2.07 8.18 5.61
C LEU A 45 -3.47 8.79 5.79
N PRO A 46 -4.27 8.93 4.70
CA PRO A 46 -5.62 9.46 4.82
C PRO A 46 -6.55 8.53 5.62
N LEU A 47 -7.15 9.09 6.67
CA LEU A 47 -8.24 8.46 7.43
C LEU A 47 -9.57 8.75 6.75
N GLY A 48 -9.81 8.07 5.63
CA GLY A 48 -11.05 8.17 4.87
C GLY A 48 -12.25 7.49 5.54
N ARG A 49 -13.44 7.71 4.99
CA ARG A 49 -14.70 7.10 5.48
C ARG A 49 -15.04 5.79 4.78
N LYS A 50 -14.37 5.46 3.67
CA LYS A 50 -14.66 4.27 2.86
C LYS A 50 -13.60 3.21 3.09
N GLN A 51 -14.00 2.06 3.60
CA GLN A 51 -13.09 0.91 3.74
C GLN A 51 -12.64 0.40 2.37
N PHE A 52 -11.37 -0.01 2.27
CA PHE A 52 -10.79 -0.55 1.05
C PHE A 52 -11.53 -1.80 0.56
N SER A 53 -11.90 -2.70 1.47
CA SER A 53 -12.68 -3.91 1.18
C SER A 53 -14.08 -3.65 0.59
N LYS A 54 -14.60 -2.41 0.74
CA LYS A 54 -15.89 -1.97 0.17
C LYS A 54 -15.74 -1.23 -1.15
N LEU A 55 -14.54 -1.22 -1.74
CA LEU A 55 -14.34 -0.71 -3.09
C LEU A 55 -14.94 -1.68 -4.11
N LEU A 56 -15.41 -1.12 -5.22
CA LEU A 56 -15.94 -1.92 -6.32
C LEU A 56 -14.76 -2.48 -7.10
N PHE A 57 -14.82 -3.78 -7.40
CA PHE A 57 -13.90 -4.39 -8.35
C PHE A 57 -14.13 -3.77 -9.74
N LYS A 58 -13.07 -3.68 -10.55
CA LYS A 58 -13.13 -3.17 -11.92
C LYS A 58 -14.19 -3.89 -12.76
N THR A 59 -14.87 -3.15 -13.61
CA THR A 59 -15.81 -3.69 -14.59
C THR A 59 -15.17 -3.71 -15.98
N LYS A 60 -15.81 -4.35 -16.96
CA LYS A 60 -15.27 -4.40 -18.34
C LYS A 60 -15.30 -3.03 -19.02
N GLU A 61 -16.19 -2.15 -18.58
CA GLU A 61 -16.38 -0.81 -19.13
C GLU A 61 -15.31 0.17 -18.59
N ASP A 62 -14.78 -0.08 -17.39
CA ASP A 62 -13.73 0.74 -16.80
C ASP A 62 -12.35 0.27 -17.28
N LYS A 63 -11.79 1.02 -18.24
CA LYS A 63 -10.50 0.71 -18.87
C LYS A 63 -9.28 1.15 -18.05
N CYS A 64 -9.47 1.72 -16.85
CA CYS A 64 -8.40 2.32 -16.08
C CYS A 64 -7.24 1.35 -15.81
N TYR A 65 -7.56 0.14 -15.35
CA TYR A 65 -6.53 -0.87 -15.08
C TYR A 65 -5.84 -1.34 -16.36
N GLU A 66 -6.60 -1.55 -17.44
CA GLU A 66 -6.04 -1.97 -18.73
C GLU A 66 -5.08 -0.90 -19.29
N GLU A 67 -5.53 0.35 -19.34
CA GLU A 67 -4.73 1.50 -19.77
C GLU A 67 -3.46 1.67 -18.91
N TRP A 68 -3.56 1.44 -17.61
CA TRP A 68 -2.41 1.45 -16.72
C TRP A 68 -1.41 0.35 -17.05
N THR A 69 -1.87 -0.90 -17.23
CA THR A 69 -1.00 -2.02 -17.61
C THR A 69 -0.35 -1.85 -18.98
N ASN A 70 -1.00 -1.14 -19.91
CA ASN A 70 -0.48 -0.87 -21.25
C ASN A 70 0.78 0.03 -21.25
N GLN A 71 1.15 0.62 -20.12
CA GLN A 71 2.40 1.37 -19.99
C GLN A 71 3.64 0.47 -19.89
N PHE A 72 3.48 -0.82 -19.61
CA PHE A 72 4.55 -1.77 -19.34
C PHE A 72 4.66 -2.82 -20.44
N ASP A 73 5.90 -3.20 -20.76
CA ASP A 73 6.17 -4.19 -21.82
C ASP A 73 5.68 -5.59 -21.41
N ASP A 74 5.96 -5.99 -20.16
CA ASP A 74 5.45 -7.23 -19.58
C ASP A 74 4.34 -6.95 -18.55
N LYS A 75 3.09 -7.11 -18.99
CA LYS A 75 1.90 -6.92 -18.15
C LYS A 75 1.74 -7.99 -17.07
N GLN A 76 2.38 -9.15 -17.23
CA GLN A 76 2.34 -10.25 -16.25
C GLN A 76 3.41 -10.09 -15.17
N MET A 77 4.50 -9.39 -15.46
CA MET A 77 5.63 -9.17 -14.55
C MET A 77 5.95 -7.69 -14.38
N ILE A 78 4.96 -6.91 -13.93
CA ILE A 78 5.18 -5.49 -13.62
C ILE A 78 6.10 -5.38 -12.39
N ARG A 79 7.29 -4.78 -12.58
CA ARG A 79 8.23 -4.53 -11.49
C ARG A 79 7.97 -3.17 -10.87
N LEU A 80 8.25 -3.06 -9.57
CA LEU A 80 8.12 -1.79 -8.86
C LEU A 80 9.05 -0.71 -9.42
N GLN A 81 10.22 -1.11 -9.90
CA GLN A 81 11.18 -0.23 -10.56
C GLN A 81 10.59 0.41 -11.84
N ASP A 82 9.87 -0.35 -12.66
CA ASP A 82 9.27 0.17 -13.89
C ASP A 82 8.19 1.20 -13.55
N THR A 83 7.38 0.91 -12.52
CA THR A 83 6.37 1.83 -12.00
C THR A 83 7.00 3.15 -11.52
N LYS A 84 8.10 3.06 -10.74
CA LYS A 84 8.89 4.23 -10.31
C LYS A 84 9.38 5.03 -11.51
N MET A 85 9.92 4.37 -12.54
CA MET A 85 10.41 5.04 -13.74
C MET A 85 9.28 5.80 -14.47
N LYS A 86 8.06 5.25 -14.52
CA LYS A 86 6.91 5.97 -15.09
C LYS A 86 6.50 7.20 -14.29
N ILE A 87 6.63 7.17 -12.96
CA ILE A 87 6.34 8.34 -12.10
C ILE A 87 7.34 9.47 -12.34
N VAL A 88 8.64 9.17 -12.35
CA VAL A 88 9.68 10.20 -12.46
C VAL A 88 9.82 10.78 -13.87
N SER A 89 9.33 10.08 -14.90
CA SER A 89 9.42 10.50 -16.30
C SER A 89 8.22 11.31 -16.80
N THR A 90 7.17 11.46 -15.98
CA THR A 90 5.97 12.22 -16.36
C THR A 90 5.85 13.51 -15.57
N ASN A 91 5.28 14.54 -16.21
CA ASN A 91 4.85 15.79 -15.57
C ASN A 91 3.31 15.91 -15.51
N LYS A 92 2.58 14.85 -15.91
CA LYS A 92 1.11 14.84 -15.97
C LYS A 92 0.54 14.11 -14.75
N THR A 93 -0.36 14.78 -14.03
CA THR A 93 -1.15 14.17 -12.94
C THR A 93 -2.45 13.59 -13.50
N ASN A 94 -2.34 12.46 -14.19
CA ASN A 94 -3.50 11.72 -14.75
C ASN A 94 -3.78 10.43 -13.96
N MET A 95 -4.73 9.63 -14.45
CA MET A 95 -5.11 8.38 -13.79
C MET A 95 -3.96 7.36 -13.77
N ASN A 96 -3.16 7.27 -14.84
CA ASN A 96 -1.98 6.41 -14.89
C ASN A 96 -0.93 6.82 -13.84
N PHE A 97 -0.67 8.12 -13.68
CA PHE A 97 0.18 8.62 -12.59
C PHE A 97 -0.37 8.23 -11.22
N THR A 98 -1.68 8.40 -11.02
CA THR A 98 -2.37 8.04 -9.77
C THR A 98 -2.22 6.55 -9.45
N MET A 99 -2.44 5.68 -10.44
CA MET A 99 -2.26 4.23 -10.30
C MET A 99 -0.80 3.85 -10.05
N ASN A 100 0.15 4.45 -10.77
CA ASN A 100 1.57 4.21 -10.51
C ASN A 100 1.95 4.61 -9.07
N PHE A 101 1.48 5.77 -8.60
CA PHE A 101 1.75 6.23 -7.25
C PHE A 101 1.12 5.32 -6.19
N ILE A 102 -0.12 4.88 -6.38
CA ILE A 102 -0.78 3.93 -5.47
C ILE A 102 -0.05 2.59 -5.45
N ALA A 103 0.33 2.07 -6.61
CA ALA A 103 1.12 0.84 -6.72
C ALA A 103 2.43 0.95 -5.92
N LEU A 104 3.13 2.09 -6.06
CA LEU A 104 4.35 2.38 -5.31
C LEU A 104 4.08 2.47 -3.79
N LEU A 105 3.06 3.21 -3.38
CA LEU A 105 2.68 3.41 -1.98
C LEU A 105 2.39 2.07 -1.29
N ILE A 106 1.53 1.25 -1.90
CA ILE A 106 1.11 -0.04 -1.35
C ILE A 106 2.32 -0.96 -1.22
N ASN A 107 3.10 -1.11 -2.29
CA ASN A 107 4.25 -2.02 -2.30
C ASN A 107 5.41 -1.55 -1.42
N SER A 108 5.49 -0.25 -1.08
CA SER A 108 6.58 0.27 -0.25
C SER A 108 6.22 0.35 1.23
N LEU A 109 4.96 0.60 1.56
CA LEU A 109 4.53 0.93 2.94
C LEU A 109 3.47 0.01 3.53
N ILE A 110 2.75 -0.78 2.72
CA ILE A 110 1.58 -1.54 3.18
C ILE A 110 1.77 -3.05 2.99
N GLU A 111 1.79 -3.50 1.74
CA GLU A 111 1.96 -4.91 1.40
C GLU A 111 2.64 -5.08 0.05
N SER A 112 3.76 -5.80 0.05
CA SER A 112 4.53 -6.15 -1.14
C SER A 112 4.45 -7.65 -1.42
N SER A 113 4.59 -8.04 -2.68
CA SER A 113 4.87 -9.45 -3.03
C SER A 113 6.35 -9.79 -2.88
N SER A 114 6.65 -11.07 -2.69
CA SER A 114 8.01 -11.60 -2.80
C SER A 114 8.50 -11.58 -4.26
N LEU A 115 9.81 -11.75 -4.45
CA LEU A 115 10.45 -11.99 -5.77
C LEU A 115 10.47 -10.80 -6.76
N GLY A 116 10.38 -9.56 -6.26
CA GLY A 116 10.61 -8.35 -7.08
C GLY A 116 9.48 -7.96 -8.05
N LYS A 117 8.43 -8.78 -8.14
CA LYS A 117 7.15 -8.42 -8.77
C LYS A 117 6.41 -7.45 -7.86
N ALA A 118 5.72 -6.46 -8.43
CA ALA A 118 4.81 -5.60 -7.67
C ALA A 118 3.48 -6.32 -7.41
N ASN A 119 2.92 -6.15 -6.22
CA ASN A 119 1.56 -6.54 -5.89
C ASN A 119 0.58 -5.56 -6.57
N THR A 120 -0.11 -6.03 -7.60
CA THR A 120 -1.06 -5.23 -8.38
C THR A 120 -2.52 -5.51 -8.02
N ASN A 121 -2.81 -6.53 -7.20
CA ASN A 121 -4.18 -6.93 -6.86
C ASN A 121 -5.02 -5.77 -6.29
N PRO A 122 -4.48 -4.89 -5.42
CA PRO A 122 -5.26 -3.76 -4.89
C PRO A 122 -5.68 -2.76 -5.99
N LEU A 123 -4.95 -2.68 -7.09
CA LEU A 123 -5.25 -1.75 -8.18
C LEU A 123 -6.50 -2.14 -8.97
N ASP A 124 -6.94 -3.40 -8.90
CA ASP A 124 -8.20 -3.84 -9.52
C ASP A 124 -9.44 -3.15 -8.90
N TYR A 125 -9.30 -2.56 -7.71
CA TYR A 125 -10.36 -1.83 -7.02
C TYR A 125 -10.29 -0.31 -7.23
N ILE A 126 -9.25 0.17 -7.92
CA ILE A 126 -9.01 1.58 -8.22
C ILE A 126 -9.49 1.88 -9.64
N ILE A 127 -10.80 2.13 -9.75
CA ILE A 127 -11.47 2.52 -11.00
C ILE A 127 -11.51 4.04 -11.18
N SER A 128 -11.85 4.51 -12.38
CA SER A 128 -11.90 5.93 -12.77
C SER A 128 -12.68 6.83 -11.79
N LYS A 129 -13.80 6.32 -11.25
CA LYS A 129 -14.66 7.04 -10.28
C LYS A 129 -14.21 6.93 -8.82
N THR A 130 -13.15 6.19 -8.52
CA THR A 130 -12.69 5.98 -7.15
C THR A 130 -12.10 7.28 -6.57
N LYS A 131 -12.73 7.78 -5.51
CA LYS A 131 -12.24 8.94 -4.76
C LYS A 131 -11.14 8.50 -3.79
N ILE A 132 -9.88 8.51 -4.25
CA ILE A 132 -8.69 8.05 -3.51
C ILE A 132 -8.61 8.62 -2.08
N LYS A 133 -8.85 9.92 -1.92
CA LYS A 133 -8.82 10.62 -0.62
C LYS A 133 -9.87 10.14 0.39
N ASN A 134 -10.94 9.49 -0.08
CA ASN A 134 -12.03 9.01 0.78
C ASN A 134 -11.78 7.59 1.31
N ILE A 135 -10.74 6.91 0.83
CA ILE A 135 -10.37 5.57 1.28
C ILE A 135 -9.72 5.65 2.66
N ASP A 136 -10.12 4.77 3.56
CA ASP A 136 -9.49 4.57 4.87
C ASP A 136 -8.19 3.77 4.68
N TRP A 137 -7.12 4.48 4.28
CA TRP A 137 -5.80 3.88 4.05
C TRP A 137 -5.15 3.43 5.36
N CYS A 138 -5.49 4.08 6.48
CA CYS A 138 -5.07 3.65 7.81
C CYS A 138 -5.64 2.27 8.15
N ALA A 139 -6.95 2.06 7.96
CA ALA A 139 -7.57 0.74 8.13
C ALA A 139 -6.93 -0.30 7.21
N TYR A 140 -6.72 0.05 5.93
CA TYR A 140 -6.12 -0.86 4.96
C TYR A 140 -4.72 -1.33 5.40
N LEU A 141 -3.86 -0.42 5.89
CA LEU A 141 -2.55 -0.78 6.41
C LEU A 141 -2.65 -1.77 7.58
N ILE A 142 -3.53 -1.49 8.55
CA ILE A 142 -3.71 -2.35 9.73
C ILE A 142 -4.27 -3.72 9.34
N ASP A 143 -5.25 -3.75 8.45
CA ASP A 143 -5.86 -4.98 7.97
C ASP A 143 -4.83 -5.85 7.21
N SER A 144 -3.99 -5.23 6.36
CA SER A 144 -2.89 -5.92 5.69
C SER A 144 -1.83 -6.42 6.68
N LEU A 145 -1.50 -5.65 7.72
CA LEU A 145 -0.57 -6.08 8.77
C LEU A 145 -1.10 -7.29 9.56
N VAL A 146 -2.38 -7.27 9.94
CA VAL A 146 -3.04 -8.38 10.64
C VAL A 146 -3.09 -9.62 9.77
N LYS A 147 -3.48 -9.47 8.49
CA LYS A 147 -3.59 -10.57 7.53
C LYS A 147 -2.25 -11.27 7.28
N ASN A 148 -1.15 -10.52 7.21
CA ASN A 148 0.16 -11.06 6.86
C ASN A 148 0.98 -11.57 8.07
N LYS A 149 0.48 -11.42 9.31
CA LYS A 149 1.14 -11.93 10.53
C LYS A 149 1.02 -13.44 10.73
N VAL A 150 0.44 -14.17 9.77
CA VAL A 150 0.28 -15.63 9.83
C VAL A 150 1.59 -16.32 9.43
N PHE A 151 2.58 -16.32 10.33
CA PHE A 151 3.73 -17.23 10.33
C PHE A 151 4.22 -17.46 11.77
#